data_AF-A0AAV2KGW8-F1
#
_entry.id   AF-A0AAV2KGW8-F1
#
_cell.length_a   1.000
_cell.length_b   1.000
_cell.length_c   1.000
_cell.angle_alpha   90.00
_cell.angle_beta   90.00
_cell.angle_gamma   90.00
#
_symmetry.space_group_name_H-M   'P 1'
#
loop_
_entity.id
_entity.type
_entity.pdbx_description
1 polymer ?
#
loop_
_entity_poly.entity_id
_entity_poly.type
_entity_poly.pdbx_seq_one_letter_code
_entity_poly.pdbx_strand_id
1 'polypeptide(L)'
;MYSLTLLSCDITLYSLTLLSCDITLYSLTLLSCDITLYSLTLLSCDITLYSLTLLSCDITLYSLTLLSCDITLYSLTLLSCDITLYSLTLLSCDITLYSLTLLSCDITLFQNVI
;
A
#
# COMPACT_ATOMS: atom_id res chain seq x y z
N MET A 1 -12.80 -4.12 -14.45
CA MET A 1 -13.20 -3.18 -13.38
C MET A 1 -11.98 -2.32 -13.12
N TYR A 2 -11.98 -1.03 -13.46
CA TYR A 2 -10.75 -0.22 -13.44
C TYR A 2 -10.72 0.81 -12.30
N SER A 3 -11.77 0.89 -11.49
CA SER A 3 -11.85 1.81 -10.35
C SER A 3 -12.45 1.12 -9.13
N LEU A 4 -11.88 1.34 -7.95
CA LEU A 4 -12.40 0.88 -6.67
C LEU A 4 -12.47 2.04 -5.68
N THR A 5 -13.60 2.17 -4.98
CA THR A 5 -13.82 3.22 -3.97
C THR A 5 -14.41 2.60 -2.72
N LEU A 6 -13.78 2.86 -1.56
CA LEU A 6 -14.33 2.56 -0.24
C LEU A 6 -14.48 3.87 0.54
N LEU A 7 -15.68 4.12 1.07
CA LEU A 7 -16.02 5.40 1.74
C LEU A 7 -15.83 5.39 3.26
N SER A 8 -15.97 4.22 3.88
CA SER A 8 -15.74 4.01 5.29
C SER A 8 -15.57 2.51 5.48
N CYS A 9 -14.41 2.09 5.95
CA CYS A 9 -14.07 0.70 6.00
C CYS A 9 -13.09 0.38 7.13
N ASP A 10 -13.42 -0.64 7.91
CA ASP A 10 -12.50 -1.22 8.90
C ASP A 10 -12.14 -2.62 8.41
N ILE A 11 -10.87 -2.80 8.06
CA ILE A 11 -10.37 -4.06 7.52
C ILE A 11 -9.29 -4.60 8.45
N THR A 12 -9.52 -5.79 9.00
CA THR A 12 -8.50 -6.54 9.75
C THR A 12 -8.24 -7.87 9.07
N LEU A 13 -7.01 -8.08 8.61
CA LEU A 13 -6.56 -9.35 8.06
C LEU A 13 -5.35 -9.87 8.83
N TYR A 14 -5.32 -11.18 9.06
CA TYR A 14 -4.15 -11.83 9.66
C TYR A 14 -3.03 -12.06 8.64
N SER A 15 -3.39 -12.41 7.40
CA SER A 15 -2.41 -12.67 6.36
C SER A 15 -3.02 -12.46 4.99
N LEU A 16 -2.25 -11.87 4.09
CA LEU A 16 -2.54 -11.82 2.66
C LEU A 16 -1.28 -12.19 1.88
N THR A 17 -1.42 -13.14 0.95
CA THR A 17 -0.32 -13.57 0.06
C THR A 17 -0.78 -13.48 -1.39
N LEU A 18 0.00 -12.79 -2.22
CA LEU A 18 -0.18 -12.70 -3.66
C LEU A 18 1.05 -13.32 -4.33
N LEU A 19 0.82 -14.27 -5.24
CA LEU A 19 1.87 -14.92 -6.02
C LEU A 19 1.61 -14.72 -7.50
N SER A 20 2.62 -14.31 -8.26
CA SER A 20 2.57 -14.26 -9.73
C SER A 20 1.36 -13.47 -10.24
N CYS A 21 1.16 -12.27 -9.70
CA CYS A 21 -0.03 -11.45 -9.96
C CYS A 21 0.32 -10.19 -10.75
N ASP A 22 -0.47 -9.91 -11.78
CA ASP A 22 -0.45 -8.64 -12.51
C ASP A 22 -1.72 -7.85 -12.19
N ILE A 23 -1.58 -6.73 -11.50
CA ILE A 23 -2.70 -5.90 -11.08
C ILE A 23 -2.61 -4.56 -11.81
N THR A 24 -3.62 -4.25 -12.62
CA THR A 24 -3.76 -2.93 -13.23
C THR A 24 -5.07 -2.28 -12.79
N LEU A 25 -4.96 -1.11 -12.18
CA LEU A 25 -6.11 -0.34 -11.74
C LEU A 25 -5.96 1.12 -12.16
N TYR A 26 -7.02 1.71 -12.69
CA TYR A 26 -7.02 3.12 -13.06
C TYR A 26 -7.14 4.01 -11.83
N SER A 27 -8.03 3.66 -10.89
CA SER A 27 -8.16 4.43 -9.65
C SER A 27 -8.47 3.58 -8.43
N LEU A 28 -7.82 3.89 -7.31
CA LEU A 28 -8.17 3.42 -5.98
C LEU A 28 -8.40 4.64 -5.09
N THR A 29 -9.54 4.65 -4.40
CA THR A 29 -9.88 5.72 -3.46
C THR A 29 -10.35 5.11 -2.14
N LEU A 30 -9.67 5.48 -1.07
CA LEU A 30 -9.98 5.11 0.31
C LEU A 30 -10.28 6.39 1.07
N LEU A 31 -11.50 6.49 1.61
CA LEU A 31 -11.90 7.57 2.51
C LEU A 31 -12.21 6.97 3.87
N SER A 32 -11.76 7.61 4.94
CA SER A 32 -12.15 7.28 6.31
C SER A 32 -12.03 5.78 6.60
N CYS A 33 -10.84 5.21 6.34
CA CYS A 33 -10.61 3.77 6.42
C CYS A 33 -9.47 3.43 7.38
N ASP A 34 -9.70 2.41 8.20
CA ASP A 34 -8.72 1.84 9.12
C ASP A 34 -8.37 0.42 8.66
N ILE A 35 -7.10 0.22 8.28
CA ILE A 35 -6.61 -1.05 7.74
C ILE A 35 -5.53 -1.59 8.65
N THR A 36 -5.77 -2.75 9.25
CA THR A 36 -4.77 -3.51 9.99
C THR A 36 -4.47 -4.82 9.29
N LEU A 37 -3.19 -5.05 9.00
CA LEU A 37 -2.73 -6.28 8.41
C LEU A 37 -1.51 -6.82 9.17
N TYR A 38 -1.59 -8.07 9.62
CA TYR A 38 -0.48 -8.66 10.37
C TYR A 38 0.65 -9.13 9.45
N SER A 39 0.32 -9.62 8.26
CA SER A 39 1.32 -10.04 7.28
C SER A 39 0.83 -9.81 5.86
N LEU A 40 1.64 -9.14 5.05
CA LEU A 40 1.47 -9.01 3.62
C LEU A 40 2.71 -9.56 2.92
N THR A 41 2.49 -10.49 1.98
CA THR A 41 3.56 -11.03 1.13
C THR A 41 3.16 -10.89 -0.33
N LEU A 42 3.98 -10.19 -1.11
CA LEU A 42 3.89 -10.18 -2.56
C LEU A 42 5.14 -10.84 -3.15
N LEU A 43 4.90 -11.79 -4.04
CA LEU A 43 5.94 -12.55 -4.72
C LEU A 43 5.72 -12.48 -6.23
N SER A 44 6.73 -12.02 -6.95
CA SER A 44 6.70 -11.93 -8.42
C SER A 44 5.45 -11.19 -8.90
N CYS A 45 5.24 -9.96 -8.40
CA CYS A 45 4.02 -9.20 -8.66
C CYS A 45 4.31 -7.89 -9.39
N ASP A 46 3.52 -7.59 -10.42
CA ASP A 46 3.55 -6.33 -11.15
C ASP A 46 2.26 -5.55 -10.87
N ILE A 47 2.39 -4.39 -10.24
CA ILE A 47 1.25 -3.55 -9.85
C ILE A 47 1.36 -2.21 -10.56
N THR A 48 0.37 -1.89 -11.39
CA THR A 48 0.23 -0.56 -12.00
C THR A 48 -1.04 0.12 -11.52
N LEU A 49 -0.89 1.30 -10.94
CA LEU A 49 -2.00 2.15 -10.50
C LEU A 49 -1.86 3.55 -11.10
N TYR A 50 -2.90 4.03 -11.78
CA TYR A 50 -2.86 5.39 -12.33
C TYR A 50 -3.11 6.46 -11.27
N SER A 51 -4.06 6.23 -10.36
CA SER A 51 -4.30 7.13 -9.24
C SER A 51 -4.62 6.39 -7.95
N LEU A 52 -3.87 6.69 -6.89
CA LEU A 52 -4.18 6.32 -5.52
C LEU A 52 -4.53 7.57 -4.73
N THR A 53 -5.69 7.55 -4.08
CA THR A 53 -6.10 8.60 -3.14
C THR A 53 -6.46 7.97 -1.80
N LEU A 54 -5.78 8.39 -0.75
CA LEU A 54 -6.13 8.07 0.63
C LEU A 54 -6.48 9.36 1.36
N LEU A 55 -7.64 9.37 2.00
CA LEU A 55 -8.16 10.50 2.76
C LEU A 55 -8.57 10.01 4.15
N SER A 56 -7.99 10.59 5.20
CA SER A 56 -8.30 10.23 6.59
C SER A 56 -8.17 8.72 6.79
N CYS A 57 -6.98 8.16 6.55
CA CYS A 57 -6.76 6.72 6.53
C CYS A 57 -5.62 6.31 7.44
N ASP A 58 -5.85 5.32 8.28
CA ASP A 58 -4.85 4.74 9.17
C ASP A 58 -4.53 3.32 8.70
N ILE A 59 -3.27 3.09 8.31
CA ILE A 59 -2.80 1.80 7.82
C ILE A 59 -1.71 1.29 8.77
N THR A 60 -1.98 0.16 9.42
CA THR A 60 -0.99 -0.55 10.23
C THR A 60 -0.65 -1.88 9.60
N LEU A 61 0.63 -2.09 9.32
CA LEU A 61 1.17 -3.33 8.77
C LEU A 61 2.28 -3.86 9.68
N TYR A 62 2.09 -5.06 10.23
CA TYR A 62 3.11 -5.64 11.12
C TYR A 62 4.29 -6.22 10.35
N SER A 63 4.03 -6.81 9.17
CA SER A 63 5.06 -7.37 8.31
C SER A 63 4.70 -7.18 6.85
N LEU A 64 5.62 -6.57 6.09
CA LEU A 64 5.57 -6.48 4.64
C LEU A 64 6.77 -7.20 4.04
N THR A 65 6.52 -8.17 3.18
CA THR A 65 7.54 -8.82 2.35
C THR A 65 7.21 -8.60 0.88
N LEU A 66 8.10 -7.93 0.16
CA LEU A 66 8.05 -7.84 -1.31
C LEU A 66 9.26 -8.57 -1.88
N LEU A 67 9.02 -9.52 -2.77
CA LEU A 67 10.05 -10.27 -3.48
C LEU A 67 9.78 -10.20 -4.98
N SER A 68 10.74 -9.68 -5.75
CA SER A 68 10.63 -9.53 -7.21
C SER A 68 9.35 -8.79 -7.61
N CYS A 69 9.11 -7.61 -7.06
CA CYS A 69 7.87 -6.87 -7.29
C CYS A 69 8.15 -5.51 -7.94
N ASP A 70 7.38 -5.20 -8.98
CA ASP A 70 7.43 -3.91 -9.67
C ASP A 70 6.12 -3.15 -9.42
N ILE A 71 6.20 -2.02 -8.72
CA ILE A 71 5.04 -1.18 -8.42
C ILE A 71 5.20 0.16 -9.13
N THR A 72 4.28 0.46 -10.04
CA THR A 72 4.20 1.74 -10.74
C THR A 72 2.95 2.51 -10.31
N LEU A 73 3.15 3.72 -9.82
CA LEU A 73 2.08 4.63 -9.44
C LEU A 73 2.21 5.96 -10.19
N TYR A 74 1.22 6.32 -10.99
CA TYR A 74 1.27 7.60 -11.72
C TYR A 74 0.93 8.79 -10.84
N SER A 75 -0.03 8.64 -9.94
CA SER A 75 -0.39 9.69 -8.99
C SER A 75 -0.74 9.14 -7.62
N LEU A 76 -0.13 9.71 -6.60
CA LEU A 76 -0.41 9.43 -5.19
C LEU A 76 -0.85 10.72 -4.50
N THR A 77 -2.05 10.69 -3.93
CA THR A 77 -2.54 11.74 -3.03
C THR A 77 -2.81 11.14 -1.66
N LEU A 78 -2.14 11.65 -0.64
CA LEU A 78 -2.39 11.31 0.75
C LEU A 78 -2.80 12.57 1.51
N LEU A 79 -3.96 12.52 2.18
CA LEU A 79 -4.50 13.62 2.97
C LEU A 79 -4.91 13.09 4.35
N SER A 80 -4.21 13.52 5.40
CA SER A 80 -4.43 13.07 6.78
C SER A 80 -4.33 11.54 6.87
N CYS A 81 -3.15 10.98 6.60
CA CYS A 81 -2.96 9.53 6.60
C CYS A 81 -1.78 9.12 7.48
N ASP A 82 -2.00 8.13 8.33
CA ASP A 82 -0.97 7.57 9.17
C ASP A 82 -0.67 6.14 8.72
N ILE A 83 0.58 5.89 8.31
CA ILE A 83 1.04 4.58 7.88
C ILE A 83 2.11 4.11 8.85
N THR A 84 1.85 2.99 9.51
CA THR A 84 2.77 2.34 10.43
C THR A 84 3.19 0.99 9.90
N LEU A 85 4.50 0.78 9.77
CA LEU A 85 5.08 -0.48 9.33
C LEU A 85 6.09 -0.98 10.36
N TYR A 86 5.88 -2.18 10.91
CA TYR A 86 6.75 -2.75 11.95
C TYR A 86 7.89 -3.62 11.42
N SER A 87 7.79 -4.11 10.19
CA SER A 87 8.83 -4.89 9.55
C SER A 87 8.68 -4.81 8.05
N LEU A 88 9.78 -4.54 7.36
CA LEU A 88 9.84 -4.43 5.91
C LEU A 88 10.99 -5.27 5.37
N THR A 89 10.69 -6.20 4.48
CA THR A 89 11.67 -6.96 3.69
C THR A 89 11.42 -6.68 2.21
N LEU A 90 12.45 -6.16 1.52
CA LEU A 90 12.43 -5.90 0.08
C LEU A 90 13.57 -6.67 -0.58
N LEU A 91 13.28 -7.50 -1.57
CA LEU A 91 14.29 -8.16 -2.38
C LEU A 91 13.94 -8.02 -3.86
N SER A 92 14.82 -7.35 -4.61
CA SER A 92 14.66 -7.06 -6.04
C SER A 92 13.30 -6.41 -6.35
N CYS A 93 12.99 -5.29 -5.71
CA CYS A 93 11.72 -4.61 -5.91
C CYS A 93 11.95 -3.19 -6.39
N ASP A 94 11.20 -2.78 -7.41
CA ASP A 94 11.24 -1.43 -7.94
C ASP A 94 9.89 -0.73 -7.70
N ILE A 95 9.96 0.48 -7.14
CA ILE A 95 8.78 1.33 -6.94
C ILE A 95 8.99 2.63 -7.71
N THR A 96 8.11 2.92 -8.66
CA THR A 96 8.14 4.12 -9.48
C THR A 96 6.93 4.99 -9.19
N LEU A 97 7.16 6.25 -8.80
CA LEU A 97 6.11 7.23 -8.53
C LEU A 97 6.31 8.47 -9.40
N TYR A 98 5.32 8.81 -10.24
CA TYR A 98 5.42 9.96 -11.14
C TYR A 98 4.95 11.28 -10.51
N SER A 99 3.94 11.25 -9.64
CA SER A 99 3.45 12.45 -8.95
C SER A 99 2.98 12.14 -7.54
N LEU A 100 3.34 13.01 -6.61
CA LEU A 100 3.07 12.87 -5.19
C LEU A 100 2.51 14.17 -4.62
N THR A 101 1.38 14.09 -3.92
CA THR A 101 0.83 15.16 -3.09
C THR A 101 0.63 14.66 -1.67
N LEU A 102 1.25 15.35 -0.70
CA LEU A 102 1.15 15.06 0.74
C LEU A 102 0.75 16.35 1.47
N LEU A 103 -0.25 16.30 2.35
CA LEU A 103 -0.62 17.45 3.19
C LEU A 103 -0.32 17.21 4.68
N SER A 104 -0.76 16.07 5.21
CA SER A 104 -0.54 15.67 6.60
C SER A 104 -0.43 14.16 6.59
N CYS A 105 0.79 13.65 6.48
CA CYS A 105 1.00 12.21 6.36
C CYS A 105 2.21 11.81 7.16
N ASP A 106 1.99 10.90 8.11
CA ASP A 106 3.05 10.33 8.92
C ASP A 106 3.29 8.90 8.47
N ILE A 107 4.53 8.61 8.10
CA ILE A 107 4.98 7.26 7.77
C ILE A 107 6.02 6.87 8.81
N THR A 108 5.72 5.85 9.60
CA THR A 108 6.63 5.30 10.60
C THR A 108 7.05 3.90 10.21
N LEU A 109 8.37 3.69 10.12
CA LEU A 109 8.97 2.37 9.91
C LEU A 109 9.76 1.99 11.17
N PHE A 110 9.27 1.00 11.90
CA PHE A 110 10.07 0.30 12.89
C PHE A 110 10.80 -0.81 12.14
N GLN A 111 12.14 -0.84 12.19
CA GLN A 111 12.91 -1.90 11.56
C GLN A 111 13.70 -2.64 12.62
N ASN A 112 13.39 -3.92 12.82
CA ASN A 112 14.34 -4.84 13.44
C ASN A 112 15.31 -5.28 12.33
N VAL A 113 16.44 -4.60 12.25
CA VAL A 113 17.58 -5.07 11.45
C VAL A 113 18.09 -6.35 12.11
N ILE A 114 18.03 -7.48 11.41
CA ILE A 114 18.87 -8.66 11.66
C ILE A 114 19.75 -8.85 10.44
#